data_AF-A0A354THP7-F1
#
_entry.id   AF-A0A354THP7-F1
#
_cell.length_a   1.000
_cell.length_b   1.000
_cell.length_c   1.000
_cell.angle_alpha   90.00
_cell.angle_beta   90.00
_cell.angle_gamma   90.00
#
_symmetry.space_group_name_H-M   'P 1'
#
loop_
_entity.id
_entity.type
_entity.pdbx_description
1 polymer ?
#
loop_
_entity_poly.entity_id
_entity_poly.type
_entity_poly.pdbx_seq_one_letter_code
_entity_poly.pdbx_strand_id
1 'polypeptide(L)'
;VENQDMNVGRVLSRLKQHGVEENTIVVYFSDNGPNSMRWTGGMKGKKGTTDEGGVRSVCYIRWPAKLPAGHTVTQISGAIDLMPTLTALAGVKRVGDKPLDGRDLTPLLMKQAVEWPERMIFSTWAMNASVRTQTHRLDNASQLYDMIADPGQTTPINDKEPALAAKLTDAVKVWRQDVFGAVAALPKAKGDKKKGGNAVDPRPIPVGYREFPITMLPARDGEPRGGVQRSSGAPNCSYFVNWTSKDDSMVWLLEVHTPGKYEVTIDYTCKVPDAGSTIELAFQNAKLSGKVAPGWDPPLYTNQDTLPRPHGESTMKEFRTLKLGEITLPVGQGPLTLRATDIPGSSVMDVRRVTLTLLK
;
A
#
# COMPACT_ATOMS: atom_id res chain seq x y z
N VAL A 1 -11.05 -4.63 -18.31
CA VAL A 1 -12.19 -3.84 -17.77
C VAL A 1 -13.42 -4.73 -17.67
N GLU A 2 -13.88 -5.35 -18.75
CA GLU A 2 -15.03 -6.29 -18.72
C GLU A 2 -14.88 -7.42 -17.69
N ASN A 3 -13.72 -8.07 -17.62
CA ASN A 3 -13.48 -9.08 -16.57
C ASN A 3 -13.63 -8.52 -15.14
N GLN A 4 -13.20 -7.28 -14.90
CA GLN A 4 -13.35 -6.64 -13.60
C GLN A 4 -14.82 -6.34 -13.31
N ASP A 5 -15.54 -5.78 -14.29
CA ASP A 5 -16.98 -5.48 -14.19
C ASP A 5 -17.81 -6.75 -13.90
N MET A 6 -17.56 -7.85 -14.63
CA MET A 6 -18.18 -9.14 -14.37
C MET A 6 -17.93 -9.64 -12.94
N ASN A 7 -16.70 -9.46 -12.42
CA ASN A 7 -16.38 -9.85 -11.05
C ASN A 7 -17.05 -8.96 -10.00
N VAL A 8 -17.21 -7.65 -10.25
CA VAL A 8 -18.03 -6.77 -9.41
C VAL A 8 -19.49 -7.25 -9.42
N GLY A 9 -20.04 -7.56 -10.60
CA GLY A 9 -21.39 -8.10 -10.75
C GLY A 9 -21.60 -9.39 -9.97
N ARG A 10 -20.60 -10.29 -9.94
CA ARG A 10 -20.63 -11.52 -9.12
C ARG A 10 -20.70 -11.20 -7.63
N VAL A 11 -19.93 -10.23 -7.14
CA VAL A 11 -19.97 -9.80 -5.72
C VAL A 11 -21.35 -9.22 -5.37
N LEU A 12 -21.85 -8.29 -6.18
CA LEU A 12 -23.17 -7.67 -5.96
C LEU A 12 -24.31 -8.72 -5.98
N SER A 13 -24.26 -9.66 -6.92
CA SER A 13 -25.23 -10.75 -7.01
C SER A 13 -25.23 -11.63 -5.75
N ARG A 14 -24.05 -11.88 -5.16
CA ARG A 14 -23.94 -12.62 -3.90
C ARG A 14 -24.53 -11.84 -2.73
N LEU A 15 -24.26 -10.53 -2.61
CA LEU A 15 -24.88 -9.70 -1.57
C LEU A 15 -26.42 -9.77 -1.63
N LYS A 16 -26.97 -9.69 -2.83
CA LYS A 16 -28.42 -9.84 -3.07
C LYS A 16 -28.92 -11.23 -2.70
N GLN A 17 -28.25 -12.29 -3.17
CA GLN A 17 -28.62 -13.68 -2.88
C GLN A 17 -28.64 -13.98 -1.37
N HIS A 18 -27.71 -13.40 -0.62
CA HIS A 18 -27.62 -13.57 0.83
C HIS A 18 -28.56 -12.62 1.60
N GLY A 19 -29.33 -11.76 0.93
CA GLY A 19 -30.28 -10.85 1.57
C GLY A 19 -29.63 -9.73 2.39
N VAL A 20 -28.34 -9.44 2.18
CA VAL A 20 -27.58 -8.43 2.95
C VAL A 20 -27.33 -7.13 2.19
N GLU A 21 -27.82 -7.04 0.94
CA GLU A 21 -27.61 -5.90 0.04
C GLU A 21 -28.04 -4.56 0.66
N GLU A 22 -29.21 -4.52 1.29
CA GLU A 22 -29.76 -3.31 1.93
C GLU A 22 -28.92 -2.84 3.14
N ASN A 23 -28.16 -3.74 3.75
CA ASN A 23 -27.30 -3.43 4.91
C ASN A 23 -25.81 -3.49 4.57
N THR A 24 -25.45 -3.32 3.30
CA THR A 24 -24.05 -3.32 2.85
C THR A 24 -23.71 -2.02 2.13
N ILE A 25 -22.66 -1.36 2.59
CA ILE A 25 -22.03 -0.26 1.85
C ILE A 25 -21.02 -0.87 0.88
N VAL A 26 -21.19 -0.62 -0.41
CA VAL A 26 -20.23 -1.01 -1.45
C VAL A 26 -19.51 0.24 -1.95
N VAL A 27 -18.18 0.22 -1.88
CA VAL A 27 -17.32 1.26 -2.47
C VAL A 27 -16.52 0.63 -3.60
N TYR A 28 -16.64 1.19 -4.81
CA TYR A 28 -15.82 0.84 -5.96
C TYR A 28 -14.98 2.04 -6.35
N PHE A 29 -13.66 1.92 -6.37
CA PHE A 29 -12.77 2.99 -6.81
C PHE A 29 -11.44 2.47 -7.36
N SER A 30 -10.68 3.33 -8.01
CA SER A 30 -9.29 3.04 -8.46
C SER A 30 -8.28 3.74 -7.55
N ASP A 31 -7.18 3.05 -7.22
CA ASP A 31 -6.11 3.55 -6.35
C ASP A 31 -5.28 4.66 -7.01
N ASN A 32 -5.20 4.67 -8.34
CA ASN A 32 -4.51 5.67 -9.15
C ASN A 32 -5.10 5.75 -10.57
N GLY A 33 -4.60 6.73 -11.33
CA GLY A 33 -4.81 6.80 -12.77
C GLY A 33 -4.13 5.66 -13.55
N PRO A 34 -4.46 5.49 -14.84
CA PRO A 34 -4.00 4.36 -15.64
C PRO A 34 -2.47 4.32 -15.82
N ASN A 35 -1.91 3.14 -16.10
CA ASN A 35 -0.45 3.00 -16.33
C ASN A 35 0.03 3.57 -17.68
N SER A 36 -0.90 4.01 -18.53
CA SER A 36 -0.65 4.59 -19.85
C SER A 36 -1.47 5.87 -20.04
N MET A 37 -1.23 6.62 -21.11
CA MET A 37 -2.10 7.76 -21.48
C MET A 37 -3.48 7.31 -22.00
N ARG A 38 -3.69 6.02 -22.24
CA ARG A 38 -5.00 5.48 -22.58
C ARG A 38 -5.91 5.53 -21.36
N TRP A 39 -7.15 5.94 -21.56
CA TRP A 39 -8.20 6.00 -20.53
C TRP A 39 -7.99 7.03 -19.42
N THR A 40 -7.23 8.09 -19.67
CA THR A 40 -7.10 9.24 -18.74
C THR A 40 -8.24 10.25 -18.89
N GLY A 41 -9.22 10.01 -19.77
CA GLY A 41 -10.31 10.96 -20.03
C GLY A 41 -9.84 12.29 -20.63
N GLY A 42 -8.71 12.29 -21.35
CA GLY A 42 -8.10 13.49 -21.93
C GLY A 42 -7.28 14.33 -20.92
N MET A 43 -7.16 13.88 -19.67
CA MET A 43 -6.44 14.59 -18.62
C MET A 43 -4.93 14.33 -18.70
N LYS A 44 -4.12 15.33 -18.32
CA LYS A 44 -2.65 15.26 -18.28
C LYS A 44 -2.16 14.21 -17.29
N GLY A 45 -1.10 13.52 -17.68
CA GLY A 45 -0.42 12.56 -16.82
C GLY A 45 -1.10 11.19 -16.72
N LYS A 46 -0.48 10.33 -15.94
CA LYS A 46 -0.82 8.91 -15.75
C LYS A 46 -0.28 8.42 -14.41
N LYS A 47 -0.41 7.13 -14.10
CA LYS A 47 0.20 6.51 -12.90
C LYS A 47 1.64 6.97 -12.69
N GLY A 48 1.95 7.36 -11.45
CA GLY A 48 3.27 7.88 -11.06
C GLY A 48 3.48 9.38 -11.35
N THR A 49 2.42 10.11 -11.68
CA THR A 49 2.43 11.58 -11.79
C THR A 49 1.45 12.18 -10.79
N THR A 50 1.64 13.45 -10.45
CA THR A 50 0.73 14.21 -9.58
C THR A 50 -0.27 15.04 -10.38
N ASP A 51 -0.36 14.86 -11.70
CA ASP A 51 -1.31 15.51 -12.62
C ASP A 51 -2.70 14.84 -12.55
N GLU A 52 -3.73 15.49 -13.11
CA GLU A 52 -5.13 15.08 -12.97
C GLU A 52 -5.37 13.65 -13.47
N GLY A 53 -4.79 13.25 -14.60
CA GLY A 53 -4.85 11.89 -15.14
C GLY A 53 -4.07 10.86 -14.33
N GLY A 54 -3.19 11.28 -13.42
CA GLY A 54 -2.49 10.41 -12.48
C GLY A 54 -3.23 10.18 -11.15
N VAL A 55 -4.05 11.14 -10.72
CA VAL A 55 -4.65 11.16 -9.37
C VAL A 55 -6.18 11.17 -9.36
N ARG A 56 -6.85 11.56 -10.45
CA ARG A 56 -8.32 11.48 -10.55
C ARG A 56 -8.71 10.08 -10.98
N SER A 57 -9.53 9.45 -10.14
CA SER A 57 -10.01 8.08 -10.31
C SER A 57 -11.53 8.02 -10.24
N VAL A 58 -12.10 6.94 -10.75
CA VAL A 58 -13.50 6.60 -10.51
C VAL A 58 -13.72 6.28 -9.03
N CYS A 59 -14.86 6.71 -8.48
CA CYS A 59 -15.33 6.33 -7.15
C CYS A 59 -16.85 6.28 -7.17
N TYR A 60 -17.42 5.13 -6.82
CA TYR A 60 -18.85 4.91 -6.64
C TYR A 60 -19.08 4.38 -5.23
N ILE A 61 -20.07 4.94 -4.54
CA ILE A 61 -20.52 4.47 -3.23
C ILE A 61 -22.00 4.11 -3.36
N ARG A 62 -22.35 2.91 -2.90
CA ARG A 62 -23.69 2.37 -2.97
C ARG A 62 -24.12 1.85 -1.61
N TRP A 63 -25.30 2.26 -1.17
CA TRP A 63 -26.00 1.68 -0.02
C TRP A 63 -27.51 1.83 -0.23
N PRO A 64 -28.19 0.81 -0.78
CA PRO A 64 -29.56 0.96 -1.29
C PRO A 64 -30.58 1.45 -0.26
N ALA A 65 -30.46 1.01 1.00
CA ALA A 65 -31.38 1.39 2.05
C ALA A 65 -31.26 2.85 2.52
N LYS A 66 -30.14 3.54 2.22
CA LYS A 66 -29.86 4.86 2.80
C LYS A 66 -29.41 5.92 1.81
N LEU A 67 -28.65 5.57 0.77
CA LEU A 67 -28.10 6.53 -0.19
C LEU A 67 -29.03 6.66 -1.42
N PRO A 68 -29.29 7.90 -1.89
CA PRO A 68 -30.11 8.12 -3.07
C PRO A 68 -29.45 7.53 -4.32
N ALA A 69 -30.21 6.79 -5.12
CA ALA A 69 -29.76 6.28 -6.41
C ALA A 69 -29.58 7.41 -7.44
N GLY A 70 -28.65 7.22 -8.39
CA GLY A 70 -28.43 8.15 -9.51
C GLY A 70 -27.93 9.54 -9.11
N HIS A 71 -27.30 9.66 -7.95
CA HIS A 71 -26.76 10.92 -7.44
C HIS A 71 -25.27 11.08 -7.76
N THR A 72 -24.85 12.31 -8.06
CA THR A 72 -23.46 12.68 -8.30
C THR A 72 -23.05 13.77 -7.33
N VAL A 73 -21.97 13.52 -6.57
CA VAL A 73 -21.29 14.55 -5.78
C VAL A 73 -20.27 15.24 -6.67
N THR A 74 -20.45 16.55 -6.90
CA THR A 74 -19.60 17.35 -7.79
C THR A 74 -18.48 18.09 -7.07
N GLN A 75 -18.56 18.18 -5.74
CA GLN A 75 -17.53 18.73 -4.88
C GLN A 75 -16.27 17.87 -4.96
N ILE A 76 -15.09 18.52 -4.97
CA ILE A 76 -13.82 17.80 -4.97
C ILE A 76 -13.66 16.96 -3.71
N SER A 77 -13.30 15.69 -3.93
CA SER A 77 -13.11 14.68 -2.90
C SER A 77 -11.83 13.89 -3.17
N GLY A 78 -11.26 13.31 -2.13
CA GLY A 78 -10.11 12.41 -2.22
C GLY A 78 -10.37 11.10 -1.48
N ALA A 79 -9.54 10.08 -1.75
CA ALA A 79 -9.64 8.80 -1.03
C ALA A 79 -9.49 8.95 0.50
N ILE A 80 -8.79 10.00 0.95
CA ILE A 80 -8.68 10.38 2.37
C ILE A 80 -10.03 10.63 3.05
N ASP A 81 -11.06 10.99 2.28
CA ASP A 81 -12.41 11.26 2.77
C ASP A 81 -13.21 9.95 3.03
N LEU A 82 -12.76 8.80 2.49
CA LEU A 82 -13.47 7.53 2.65
C LEU A 82 -13.53 7.09 4.11
N MET A 83 -12.45 7.23 4.87
CA MET A 83 -12.43 6.84 6.28
C MET A 83 -13.46 7.62 7.14
N PRO A 84 -13.44 8.96 7.20
CA PRO A 84 -14.45 9.69 7.99
C PRO A 84 -15.87 9.42 7.48
N THR A 85 -16.06 9.31 6.17
CA THR A 85 -17.37 9.00 5.59
C THR A 85 -17.88 7.62 5.98
N LEU A 86 -17.05 6.57 5.85
CA LEU A 86 -17.45 5.20 6.17
C LEU A 86 -17.65 4.99 7.67
N THR A 87 -16.85 5.64 8.52
CA THR A 87 -17.05 5.59 9.97
C THR A 87 -18.36 6.27 10.37
N ALA A 88 -18.68 7.44 9.81
CA ALA A 88 -19.97 8.10 10.02
C ALA A 88 -21.15 7.24 9.54
N LEU A 89 -21.10 6.71 8.31
CA LEU A 89 -22.14 5.86 7.75
C LEU A 89 -22.35 4.56 8.55
N ALA A 90 -21.27 3.95 9.04
CA ALA A 90 -21.31 2.73 9.84
C ALA A 90 -21.64 2.96 11.33
N GLY A 91 -21.74 4.22 11.77
CA GLY A 91 -21.95 4.56 13.19
C GLY A 91 -20.77 4.17 14.08
N VAL A 92 -19.56 4.03 13.50
CA VAL A 92 -18.35 3.67 14.22
C VAL A 92 -17.71 4.93 14.77
N LYS A 93 -17.50 4.97 16.08
CA LYS A 93 -16.74 6.06 16.70
C LYS A 93 -15.29 5.97 16.26
N ARG A 94 -14.74 7.11 15.87
CA ARG A 94 -13.32 7.25 15.61
C ARG A 94 -12.53 6.96 16.89
N VAL A 95 -11.47 6.19 16.76
CA VAL A 95 -10.47 5.95 17.81
C VAL A 95 -9.15 6.58 17.38
N GLY A 96 -8.48 7.27 18.31
CA GLY A 96 -7.22 7.99 18.07
C GLY A 96 -7.36 9.52 18.18
N ASP A 97 -6.24 10.15 18.49
CA ASP A 97 -6.09 11.58 18.82
C ASP A 97 -5.54 12.43 17.66
N LYS A 98 -4.94 11.80 16.66
CA LYS A 98 -4.40 12.49 15.47
C LYS A 98 -5.50 13.29 14.75
N PRO A 99 -5.21 14.35 13.99
CA PRO A 99 -6.21 14.95 13.10
C PRO A 99 -6.56 14.00 11.94
N LEU A 100 -7.70 14.23 11.27
CA LEU A 100 -8.03 13.61 9.99
C LEU A 100 -7.80 14.60 8.86
N ASP A 101 -7.14 14.15 7.79
CA ASP A 101 -6.97 14.97 6.58
C ASP A 101 -8.23 14.96 5.69
N GLY A 102 -9.05 13.92 5.83
CA GLY A 102 -10.30 13.76 5.10
C GLY A 102 -11.48 14.47 5.74
N ARG A 103 -12.52 14.73 4.95
CA ARG A 103 -13.82 15.25 5.39
C ARG A 103 -14.89 14.17 5.27
N ASP A 104 -15.86 14.17 6.18
CA ASP A 104 -17.04 13.33 6.06
C ASP A 104 -17.93 13.83 4.90
N LEU A 105 -18.12 12.99 3.88
CA LEU A 105 -18.94 13.29 2.71
C LEU A 105 -20.41 12.90 2.90
N THR A 106 -20.80 12.34 4.05
CA THR A 106 -22.16 11.87 4.32
C THR A 106 -23.24 12.92 3.99
N PRO A 107 -23.10 14.21 4.38
CA PRO A 107 -24.09 15.23 4.02
C PRO A 107 -24.25 15.38 2.50
N LEU A 108 -23.16 15.37 1.73
CA LEU A 108 -23.17 15.47 0.28
C LEU A 108 -23.79 14.23 -0.38
N LEU A 109 -23.45 13.04 0.12
CA LEU A 109 -23.99 11.77 -0.36
C LEU A 109 -25.50 11.67 -0.11
N MET A 110 -25.99 12.22 1.00
CA MET A 110 -27.40 12.23 1.40
C MET A 110 -28.20 13.40 0.79
N LYS A 111 -27.60 14.23 -0.07
CA LYS A 111 -28.22 15.45 -0.63
C LYS A 111 -28.71 16.44 0.45
N GLN A 112 -28.04 16.47 1.59
CA GLN A 112 -28.38 17.43 2.64
C GLN A 112 -27.88 18.83 2.23
N ALA A 113 -28.71 19.84 2.49
CA ALA A 113 -28.27 21.22 2.38
C ALA A 113 -27.25 21.49 3.49
N VAL A 114 -26.01 21.75 3.10
CA VAL A 114 -24.90 21.99 4.03
C VAL A 114 -24.01 23.08 3.46
N GLU A 115 -23.49 23.95 4.32
CA GLU A 115 -22.36 24.79 3.92
C GLU A 115 -21.17 23.88 3.67
N TRP A 116 -20.61 23.95 2.45
CA TRP A 116 -19.45 23.16 2.07
C TRP A 116 -18.27 24.07 1.80
N PRO A 117 -17.39 24.30 2.80
CA PRO A 117 -16.27 25.21 2.65
C PRO A 117 -15.32 24.75 1.54
N GLU A 118 -14.70 25.70 0.87
CA GLU A 118 -13.61 25.39 -0.07
C GLU A 118 -12.50 24.59 0.61
N ARG A 119 -11.76 23.82 -0.19
CA ARG A 119 -10.65 23.02 0.28
C ARG A 119 -9.54 22.93 -0.74
N MET A 120 -8.39 22.50 -0.26
CA MET A 120 -7.25 22.10 -1.05
C MET A 120 -7.01 20.60 -0.83
N ILE A 121 -6.78 19.86 -1.92
CA ILE A 121 -6.33 18.47 -1.89
C ILE A 121 -4.92 18.44 -2.46
N PHE A 122 -3.98 17.94 -1.66
CA PHE A 122 -2.57 17.82 -2.02
C PHE A 122 -2.27 16.39 -2.47
N SER A 123 -1.50 16.25 -3.55
CA SER A 123 -1.02 14.96 -4.05
C SER A 123 0.50 14.96 -4.08
N THR A 124 1.14 13.84 -3.71
CA THR A 124 2.61 13.71 -3.82
C THR A 124 3.04 12.37 -4.39
N TRP A 125 4.10 12.39 -5.20
CA TRP A 125 4.78 11.20 -5.69
C TRP A 125 6.24 11.51 -6.02
N ALA A 126 7.17 10.71 -5.50
CA ALA A 126 8.61 10.89 -5.73
C ALA A 126 9.07 12.35 -5.48
N MET A 127 8.65 12.93 -4.36
CA MET A 127 8.87 14.33 -3.95
C MET A 127 8.19 15.40 -4.80
N ASN A 128 7.56 15.07 -5.94
CA ASN A 128 6.67 16.00 -6.63
C ASN A 128 5.43 16.25 -5.77
N ALA A 129 4.88 17.46 -5.83
CA ALA A 129 3.62 17.79 -5.17
C ALA A 129 2.76 18.65 -6.09
N SER A 130 1.45 18.48 -6.01
CA SER A 130 0.45 19.34 -6.64
C SER A 130 -0.67 19.65 -5.66
N VAL A 131 -1.41 20.73 -5.91
CA VAL A 131 -2.59 21.11 -5.12
C VAL A 131 -3.79 21.35 -6.03
N ARG A 132 -4.96 20.85 -5.64
CA ARG A 132 -6.24 20.96 -6.35
C ARG A 132 -7.28 21.63 -5.46
N THR A 133 -7.90 22.71 -5.93
CA THR A 133 -9.11 23.30 -5.33
C THR A 133 -10.36 22.76 -6.04
N GLN A 134 -11.55 23.34 -5.86
CA GLN A 134 -12.72 22.96 -6.67
C GLN A 134 -12.51 23.27 -8.16
N THR A 135 -11.92 24.42 -8.46
CA THR A 135 -11.86 24.99 -9.81
C THR A 135 -10.46 25.03 -10.40
N HIS A 136 -9.40 24.98 -9.59
CA HIS A 136 -8.03 25.17 -10.04
C HIS A 136 -7.09 24.06 -9.61
N ARG A 137 -5.94 23.97 -10.27
CA ARG A 137 -4.82 23.10 -9.92
C ARG A 137 -3.50 23.83 -10.13
N LEU A 138 -2.60 23.74 -9.15
CA LEU A 138 -1.19 24.06 -9.33
C LEU A 138 -0.42 22.73 -9.43
N ASP A 139 0.28 22.52 -10.55
CA ASP A 139 1.08 21.30 -10.74
C ASP A 139 2.47 21.38 -10.08
N ASN A 140 3.26 20.32 -10.23
CA ASN A 140 4.59 20.24 -9.61
C ASN A 140 5.63 21.19 -10.24
N ALA A 141 5.35 21.74 -11.43
CA ALA A 141 6.15 22.77 -12.08
C ALA A 141 5.67 24.19 -11.71
N SER A 142 4.77 24.31 -10.74
CA SER A 142 4.13 25.57 -10.33
C SER A 142 3.33 26.24 -11.46
N GLN A 143 2.80 25.45 -12.40
CA GLN A 143 1.88 25.92 -13.42
C GLN A 143 0.44 25.84 -12.91
N LEU A 144 -0.29 26.95 -13.00
CA LEU A 144 -1.68 27.06 -12.57
C LEU A 144 -2.61 26.77 -13.75
N TYR A 145 -3.63 25.94 -13.55
CA TYR A 145 -4.63 25.58 -14.55
C TYR A 145 -6.05 25.78 -14.01
N ASP A 146 -6.95 26.27 -14.86
CA ASP A 146 -8.39 26.22 -14.66
C ASP A 146 -8.89 24.82 -15.02
N MET A 147 -9.34 24.06 -14.03
CA MET A 147 -9.75 22.67 -14.18
C MET A 147 -11.20 22.50 -14.62
N ILE A 148 -11.96 23.60 -14.72
CA ILE A 148 -13.29 23.62 -15.31
C ILE A 148 -13.17 23.82 -16.82
N ALA A 149 -12.40 24.81 -17.24
CA ALA A 149 -12.21 25.12 -18.66
C ALA A 149 -11.15 24.23 -19.34
N ASP A 150 -10.12 23.80 -18.62
CA ASP A 150 -8.97 23.05 -19.14
C ASP A 150 -8.60 21.85 -18.24
N PRO A 151 -9.48 20.82 -18.15
CA PRO A 151 -9.17 19.59 -17.40
C PRO A 151 -7.96 18.83 -17.98
N GLY A 152 -7.56 19.15 -19.21
CA GLY A 152 -6.38 18.61 -19.88
C GLY A 152 -5.05 19.20 -19.39
N GLN A 153 -5.07 20.28 -18.58
CA GLN A 153 -3.87 21.01 -18.14
C GLN A 153 -2.97 21.41 -19.32
N THR A 154 -3.57 21.95 -20.38
CA THR A 154 -2.89 22.31 -21.63
C THR A 154 -2.35 23.74 -21.63
N THR A 155 -3.06 24.67 -20.98
CA THR A 155 -2.74 26.11 -21.02
C THR A 155 -2.60 26.66 -19.60
N PRO A 156 -1.36 26.95 -19.15
CA PRO A 156 -1.17 27.58 -17.84
C PRO A 156 -1.73 29.01 -17.84
N ILE A 157 -2.27 29.43 -16.69
CA ILE A 157 -2.93 30.73 -16.49
C ILE A 157 -2.27 31.55 -15.38
N ASN A 158 -1.00 31.27 -15.05
CA ASN A 158 -0.23 32.01 -14.04
C ASN A 158 -0.28 33.53 -14.24
N ASP A 159 -0.14 33.99 -15.49
CA ASP A 159 -0.14 35.43 -15.81
C ASP A 159 -1.54 36.07 -15.68
N LYS A 160 -2.59 35.26 -15.80
CA LYS A 160 -3.98 35.71 -15.65
C LYS A 160 -4.41 35.76 -14.18
N GLU A 161 -3.92 34.82 -13.37
CA GLU A 161 -4.25 34.71 -11.95
C GLU A 161 -2.99 34.62 -11.05
N PRO A 162 -2.11 35.62 -11.07
CA PRO A 162 -0.82 35.56 -10.36
C PRO A 162 -0.98 35.46 -8.84
N ALA A 163 -2.00 36.12 -8.27
CA ALA A 163 -2.28 36.06 -6.84
C ALA A 163 -2.72 34.66 -6.39
N LEU A 164 -3.52 33.95 -7.19
CA LEU A 164 -3.93 32.59 -6.90
C LEU A 164 -2.75 31.62 -7.03
N ALA A 165 -1.94 31.77 -8.09
CA ALA A 165 -0.74 30.97 -8.29
C ALA A 165 0.22 31.10 -7.10
N ALA A 166 0.46 32.32 -6.60
CA ALA A 166 1.27 32.57 -5.41
C ALA A 166 0.65 31.92 -4.15
N LYS A 167 -0.65 32.11 -3.91
CA LYS A 167 -1.36 31.49 -2.78
C LYS A 167 -1.23 29.97 -2.76
N LEU A 168 -1.45 29.32 -3.90
CA LEU A 168 -1.34 27.86 -3.99
C LEU A 168 0.10 27.37 -3.86
N THR A 169 1.07 28.14 -4.36
CA THR A 169 2.49 27.83 -4.21
C THR A 169 2.89 27.85 -2.74
N ASP A 170 2.47 28.87 -1.99
CA ASP A 170 2.75 28.96 -0.56
C ASP A 170 2.01 27.88 0.24
N ALA A 171 0.77 27.55 -0.14
CA ALA A 171 0.04 26.44 0.46
C ALA A 171 0.78 25.10 0.28
N VAL A 172 1.37 24.84 -0.90
CA VAL A 172 2.21 23.65 -1.12
C VAL A 172 3.46 23.69 -0.24
N LYS A 173 4.12 24.84 -0.07
CA LYS A 173 5.30 24.94 0.83
C LYS A 173 4.93 24.60 2.27
N VAL A 174 3.85 25.19 2.79
CA VAL A 174 3.36 24.92 4.15
C VAL A 174 3.00 23.44 4.31
N TRP A 175 2.24 22.88 3.37
CA TRP A 175 1.85 21.47 3.38
C TRP A 175 3.07 20.54 3.38
N ARG A 176 4.11 20.86 2.59
CA ARG A 176 5.35 20.06 2.58
C ARG A 176 6.08 20.09 3.91
N GLN A 177 6.13 21.25 4.57
CA GLN A 177 6.77 21.38 5.89
C GLN A 177 6.01 20.58 6.94
N ASP A 178 4.68 20.57 6.89
CA ASP A 178 3.83 19.80 7.78
C ASP A 178 4.01 18.28 7.58
N VAL A 179 3.91 17.80 6.33
CA VAL A 179 3.94 16.36 6.03
C VAL A 179 5.33 15.74 6.10
N PHE A 180 6.37 16.49 5.69
CA PHE A 180 7.74 15.97 5.63
C PHE A 180 8.65 16.48 6.76
N GLY A 181 8.19 17.42 7.59
CA GLY A 181 8.98 18.05 8.64
C GLY A 181 10.12 18.94 8.11
N ALA A 182 10.91 19.50 9.03
CA ALA A 182 12.10 20.32 8.70
C ALA A 182 13.27 19.52 8.10
N VAL A 183 13.23 18.18 8.17
CA VAL A 183 14.36 17.27 7.87
C VAL A 183 14.19 16.50 6.55
N ALA A 184 13.23 16.86 5.70
CA ALA A 184 13.29 16.40 4.32
C ALA A 184 14.32 17.20 3.52
N ALA A 185 15.61 17.01 3.85
CA ALA A 185 16.61 17.01 2.80
C ALA A 185 16.09 16.01 1.75
N LEU A 186 15.66 16.56 0.62
CA LEU A 186 15.29 15.82 -0.58
C LEU A 186 16.26 14.63 -0.71
N PRO A 187 15.78 13.38 -0.87
CA PRO A 187 16.65 12.36 -1.44
C PRO A 187 17.22 12.98 -2.71
N LYS A 188 18.56 13.10 -2.77
CA LYS A 188 19.27 13.83 -3.82
C LYS A 188 18.68 13.48 -5.19
N ALA A 189 18.47 14.51 -6.00
CA ALA A 189 18.07 14.42 -7.39
C ALA A 189 18.79 13.26 -8.10
N LYS A 190 18.04 12.33 -8.72
CA LYS A 190 18.43 11.37 -9.78
C LYS A 190 19.92 10.96 -9.89
N GLY A 191 20.64 10.83 -8.78
CA GLY A 191 22.11 10.79 -8.76
C GLY A 191 22.70 9.53 -8.14
N ASP A 192 22.02 8.92 -7.17
CA ASP A 192 22.47 7.68 -6.52
C ASP A 192 21.33 6.67 -6.46
N LYS A 193 20.71 6.36 -7.60
CA LYS A 193 20.03 5.08 -7.71
C LYS A 193 21.12 4.00 -7.56
N LYS A 194 21.29 3.45 -6.36
CA LYS A 194 21.49 1.99 -6.31
C LYS A 194 20.29 1.40 -7.04
N LYS A 195 20.45 1.13 -8.33
CA LYS A 195 19.52 0.41 -9.20
C LYS A 195 19.39 -1.05 -8.76
N GLY A 196 19.24 -1.31 -7.47
CA GLY A 196 18.95 -2.65 -6.98
C GLY A 196 17.45 -2.78 -6.82
N GLY A 197 16.84 -3.85 -7.33
CA GLY A 197 15.46 -4.25 -7.02
C GLY A 197 15.22 -4.59 -5.53
N ASN A 198 16.11 -4.11 -4.64
CA ASN A 198 16.17 -4.42 -3.23
C ASN A 198 15.97 -3.21 -2.31
N ALA A 199 15.61 -2.03 -2.82
CA ALA A 199 15.28 -0.89 -1.98
C ALA A 199 14.03 -1.20 -1.14
N VAL A 200 14.16 -1.08 0.18
CA VAL A 200 13.07 -1.24 1.17
C VAL A 200 12.79 0.11 1.80
N ASP A 201 11.55 0.34 2.22
CA ASP A 201 11.19 1.51 3.00
C ASP A 201 12.05 1.58 4.28
N PRO A 202 12.73 2.69 4.57
CA PRO A 202 13.62 2.79 5.72
C PRO A 202 12.85 2.96 7.05
N ARG A 203 11.53 3.16 7.03
CA ARG A 203 10.73 3.32 8.24
C ARG A 203 10.58 1.97 8.95
N PRO A 204 10.71 1.93 10.29
CA PRO A 204 10.47 0.71 11.02
C PRO A 204 9.01 0.27 10.91
N ILE A 205 8.80 -1.04 10.84
CA ILE A 205 7.47 -1.66 10.84
C ILE A 205 7.02 -1.79 12.30
N PRO A 206 5.92 -1.14 12.69
CA PRO A 206 5.44 -1.22 14.07
C PRO A 206 4.81 -2.59 14.36
N VAL A 207 5.16 -3.18 15.49
CA VAL A 207 4.75 -4.53 15.91
C VAL A 207 4.19 -4.51 17.33
N GLY A 208 3.19 -5.36 17.59
CA GLY A 208 2.69 -5.59 18.95
C GLY A 208 1.47 -4.76 19.35
N TYR A 209 0.60 -4.39 18.42
CA TYR A 209 -0.70 -3.80 18.76
C TYR A 209 -1.61 -4.87 19.37
N ARG A 210 -2.20 -4.63 20.55
CA ARG A 210 -3.02 -5.66 21.24
C ARG A 210 -4.34 -5.94 20.54
N GLU A 211 -4.91 -4.91 19.94
CA GLU A 211 -6.17 -4.94 19.20
C GLU A 211 -5.98 -5.65 17.85
N PHE A 212 -4.76 -5.62 17.31
CA PHE A 212 -4.36 -6.24 16.05
C PHE A 212 -3.05 -7.03 16.27
N PRO A 213 -3.12 -8.18 16.96
CA PRO A 213 -1.92 -8.88 17.46
C PRO A 213 -1.06 -9.47 16.34
N ILE A 214 -1.56 -9.54 15.12
CA ILE A 214 -0.89 -10.15 13.97
C ILE A 214 -0.16 -9.07 13.17
N THR A 215 1.14 -9.22 13.00
CA THR A 215 1.96 -8.43 12.08
C THR A 215 2.56 -9.35 11.02
N MET A 216 2.21 -9.12 9.75
CA MET A 216 2.77 -9.84 8.61
C MET A 216 3.97 -9.08 8.05
N LEU A 217 5.07 -9.78 7.84
CA LEU A 217 6.35 -9.27 7.34
C LEU A 217 6.66 -9.93 5.98
N PRO A 218 6.04 -9.47 4.88
CA PRO A 218 6.23 -10.06 3.56
C PRO A 218 7.60 -9.70 2.97
N ALA A 219 8.03 -10.48 1.98
CA ALA A 219 9.31 -10.26 1.29
C ALA A 219 9.44 -8.86 0.63
N ARG A 220 8.32 -8.25 0.22
CA ARG A 220 8.33 -6.87 -0.32
C ARG A 220 8.90 -5.85 0.68
N ASP A 221 8.64 -6.07 1.98
CA ASP A 221 8.99 -5.17 3.08
C ASP A 221 10.28 -5.60 3.79
N GLY A 222 10.94 -6.67 3.31
CA GLY A 222 12.20 -7.17 3.85
C GLY A 222 13.39 -6.89 2.94
N GLU A 223 14.56 -6.68 3.52
CA GLU A 223 15.83 -6.51 2.82
C GLU A 223 16.50 -7.89 2.64
N PRO A 224 16.65 -8.39 1.41
CA PRO A 224 17.47 -9.56 1.16
C PRO A 224 18.95 -9.17 1.23
N ARG A 225 19.76 -9.98 1.92
CA ARG A 225 21.20 -9.81 2.09
C ARG A 225 21.96 -11.05 1.61
N GLY A 226 23.19 -10.85 1.15
CA GLY A 226 23.98 -11.91 0.53
C GLY A 226 23.45 -12.29 -0.85
N GLY A 227 23.33 -13.59 -1.11
CA GLY A 227 22.80 -14.17 -2.34
C GLY A 227 21.28 -14.17 -2.47
N VAL A 228 20.54 -13.87 -1.39
CA VAL A 228 19.06 -13.85 -1.41
C VAL A 228 18.55 -12.84 -2.43
N GLN A 229 17.53 -13.23 -3.18
CA GLN A 229 16.89 -12.39 -4.20
C GLN A 229 15.38 -12.39 -4.02
N ARG A 230 14.71 -11.41 -4.64
CA ARG A 230 13.27 -11.49 -4.85
C ARG A 230 12.97 -12.32 -6.09
N SER A 231 11.87 -13.06 -6.07
CA SER A 231 11.37 -13.84 -7.22
C SER A 231 10.99 -13.00 -8.44
N SER A 232 10.87 -11.68 -8.27
CA SER A 232 10.58 -10.73 -9.33
C SER A 232 11.25 -9.38 -9.06
N GLY A 233 11.53 -8.63 -10.13
CA GLY A 233 12.03 -7.26 -10.05
C GLY A 233 10.99 -6.26 -9.50
N ALA A 234 9.70 -6.55 -9.68
CA ALA A 234 8.63 -5.81 -9.00
C ALA A 234 8.41 -6.45 -7.62
N PRO A 235 8.62 -5.73 -6.50
CA PRO A 235 8.54 -6.33 -5.18
C PRO A 235 7.11 -6.75 -4.80
N ASN A 236 6.09 -6.16 -5.45
CA ASN A 236 4.69 -6.50 -5.21
C ASN A 236 4.43 -7.97 -5.55
N CYS A 237 3.88 -8.70 -4.58
CA CYS A 237 3.67 -10.13 -4.67
C CYS A 237 4.95 -10.97 -4.95
N SER A 238 6.14 -10.46 -4.68
CA SER A 238 7.38 -11.26 -4.69
C SER A 238 7.55 -12.08 -3.41
N TYR A 239 8.46 -13.04 -3.44
CA TYR A 239 8.95 -13.81 -2.29
C TYR A 239 10.47 -13.94 -2.39
N PHE A 240 11.14 -14.27 -1.29
CA PHE A 240 12.58 -14.49 -1.30
C PHE A 240 12.92 -15.86 -1.89
N VAL A 241 13.97 -15.88 -2.70
CA VAL A 241 14.53 -17.06 -3.37
C VAL A 241 16.06 -17.03 -3.26
N ASN A 242 16.71 -18.09 -3.72
CA ASN A 242 18.17 -18.19 -3.79
C ASN A 242 18.86 -18.04 -2.41
N TRP A 243 18.26 -18.64 -1.38
CA TRP A 243 18.87 -18.74 -0.06
C TRP A 243 19.71 -20.01 0.03
N THR A 244 21.02 -19.88 -0.16
CA THR A 244 21.94 -21.01 -0.36
C THR A 244 23.19 -20.96 0.52
N SER A 245 23.49 -19.83 1.14
CA SER A 245 24.61 -19.66 2.07
C SER A 245 24.17 -19.40 3.51
N LYS A 246 25.04 -19.71 4.48
CA LYS A 246 24.86 -19.31 5.89
C LYS A 246 25.13 -17.82 6.13
N ASP A 247 25.80 -17.17 5.18
CA ASP A 247 26.03 -15.71 5.20
C ASP A 247 24.84 -14.92 4.67
N ASP A 248 23.87 -15.60 4.06
CA ASP A 248 22.63 -15.02 3.54
C ASP A 248 21.65 -14.72 4.68
N SER A 249 20.87 -13.64 4.51
CA SER A 249 19.80 -13.32 5.47
C SER A 249 18.68 -12.49 4.86
N MET A 250 17.56 -12.47 5.56
CA MET A 250 16.39 -11.64 5.25
C MET A 250 16.11 -10.75 6.47
N VAL A 251 15.99 -9.45 6.26
CA VAL A 251 15.93 -8.48 7.36
C VAL A 251 14.73 -7.56 7.26
N TRP A 252 13.98 -7.42 8.35
CA TRP A 252 12.91 -6.44 8.50
C TRP A 252 13.27 -5.47 9.62
N LEU A 253 13.20 -4.17 9.37
CA LEU A 253 13.38 -3.17 10.41
C LEU A 253 12.08 -3.06 11.21
N LEU A 254 12.10 -3.40 12.49
CA LEU A 254 10.93 -3.37 13.37
C LEU A 254 11.01 -2.26 14.41
N GLU A 255 9.84 -1.82 14.87
CA GLU A 255 9.62 -1.13 16.13
C GLU A 255 8.62 -1.93 16.95
N VAL A 256 9.11 -2.65 17.97
CA VAL A 256 8.27 -3.44 18.87
C VAL A 256 7.73 -2.50 19.95
N HIS A 257 6.44 -2.21 19.91
CA HIS A 257 5.76 -1.37 20.90
C HIS A 257 5.40 -2.14 22.17
N THR A 258 4.97 -3.39 22.01
CA THR A 258 4.58 -4.25 23.14
C THR A 258 5.61 -5.35 23.35
N PRO A 259 6.31 -5.38 24.50
CA PRO A 259 7.11 -6.53 24.84
C PRO A 259 6.20 -7.72 25.17
N GLY A 260 6.65 -8.94 24.88
CA GLY A 260 5.86 -10.14 25.18
C GLY A 260 6.24 -11.34 24.34
N LYS A 261 5.46 -12.41 24.46
CA LYS A 261 5.59 -13.61 23.66
C LYS A 261 4.86 -13.44 22.32
N TYR A 262 5.51 -13.85 21.25
CA TYR A 262 4.98 -13.85 19.91
C TYR A 262 5.06 -15.25 19.32
N GLU A 263 3.95 -15.79 18.80
CA GLU A 263 4.01 -16.95 17.91
C GLU A 263 4.63 -16.49 16.58
N VAL A 264 5.59 -17.25 16.08
CA VAL A 264 6.28 -17.01 14.82
C VAL A 264 5.91 -18.10 13.83
N THR A 265 5.38 -17.67 12.69
CA THR A 265 5.16 -18.54 11.53
C THR A 265 5.84 -18.01 10.28
N ILE A 266 6.21 -18.91 9.37
CA ILE A 266 6.87 -18.58 8.10
C ILE A 266 6.11 -19.26 6.97
N ASP A 267 5.66 -18.50 5.98
CA ASP A 267 5.10 -19.08 4.77
C ASP A 267 6.24 -19.39 3.79
N TYR A 268 6.45 -20.67 3.50
CA TYR A 268 7.63 -21.17 2.80
C TYR A 268 7.30 -22.23 1.72
N THR A 269 8.29 -22.46 0.86
CA THR A 269 8.43 -23.68 0.07
C THR A 269 9.88 -24.16 0.16
N CYS A 270 10.12 -25.46 0.13
CA CYS A 270 11.46 -26.05 0.23
C CYS A 270 11.53 -27.27 -0.68
N LYS A 271 12.58 -27.40 -1.50
CA LYS A 271 12.77 -28.59 -2.33
C LYS A 271 12.82 -29.82 -1.44
N VAL A 272 12.16 -30.92 -1.84
CA VAL A 272 12.10 -32.14 -1.01
C VAL A 272 13.49 -32.64 -0.58
N PRO A 273 14.52 -32.67 -1.46
CA PRO A 273 15.88 -33.06 -1.07
C PRO A 273 16.62 -32.06 -0.16
N ASP A 274 16.16 -30.80 -0.10
CA ASP A 274 16.80 -29.71 0.67
C ASP A 274 16.21 -29.54 2.09
N ALA A 275 15.19 -30.31 2.44
CA ALA A 275 14.56 -30.25 3.75
C ALA A 275 15.55 -30.60 4.88
N GLY A 276 15.41 -29.96 6.04
CA GLY A 276 16.21 -30.22 7.24
C GLY A 276 17.21 -29.12 7.61
N SER A 277 17.29 -28.03 6.84
CA SER A 277 18.06 -26.83 7.20
C SER A 277 17.64 -26.28 8.58
N THR A 278 18.61 -25.79 9.36
CA THR A 278 18.36 -25.11 10.64
C THR A 278 18.37 -23.61 10.41
N ILE A 279 17.30 -22.93 10.82
CA ILE A 279 17.15 -21.49 10.71
C ILE A 279 17.05 -20.85 12.09
N GLU A 280 17.47 -19.58 12.19
CA GLU A 280 17.39 -18.75 13.38
C GLU A 280 16.75 -17.41 12.99
N LEU A 281 15.71 -17.04 13.74
CA LEU A 281 15.13 -15.69 13.75
C LEU A 281 15.65 -14.95 14.97
N ALA A 282 16.22 -13.75 14.77
CA ALA A 282 16.81 -12.96 15.85
C ALA A 282 16.35 -11.50 15.81
N PHE A 283 16.06 -10.94 16.98
CA PHE A 283 15.81 -9.52 17.19
C PHE A 283 16.43 -9.11 18.53
N GLN A 284 17.39 -8.16 18.48
CA GLN A 284 18.19 -7.79 19.65
C GLN A 284 18.80 -9.03 20.33
N ASN A 285 18.48 -9.28 21.60
CA ASN A 285 18.92 -10.45 22.36
C ASN A 285 17.99 -11.67 22.21
N ALA A 286 16.81 -11.52 21.63
CA ALA A 286 15.85 -12.59 21.43
C ALA A 286 16.23 -13.44 20.20
N LYS A 287 16.17 -14.77 20.35
CA LYS A 287 16.47 -15.73 19.29
C LYS A 287 15.47 -16.88 19.33
N LEU A 288 15.11 -17.38 18.16
CA LEU A 288 14.26 -18.55 17.98
C LEU A 288 14.81 -19.38 16.81
N SER A 289 15.13 -20.64 17.07
CA SER A 289 15.67 -21.55 16.06
C SER A 289 14.74 -22.72 15.81
N GLY A 290 14.75 -23.24 14.58
CA GLY A 290 13.94 -24.39 14.20
C GLY A 290 14.41 -25.03 12.89
N LYS A 291 13.78 -26.14 12.53
CA LYS A 291 14.08 -26.91 11.31
C LYS A 291 13.09 -26.56 10.20
N VAL A 292 13.61 -26.42 8.98
CA VAL A 292 12.79 -26.32 7.76
C VAL A 292 12.36 -27.74 7.36
N ALA A 293 11.17 -28.15 7.77
CA ALA A 293 10.59 -29.44 7.43
C ALA A 293 9.05 -29.41 7.54
N PRO A 294 8.33 -30.23 6.76
CA PRO A 294 8.83 -31.11 5.70
C PRO A 294 9.23 -30.32 4.44
N GLY A 295 9.82 -31.00 3.45
CA GLY A 295 9.93 -30.46 2.10
C GLY A 295 8.55 -30.20 1.48
N TRP A 296 8.45 -29.13 0.69
CA TRP A 296 7.23 -28.71 -0.02
C TRP A 296 7.60 -27.86 -1.24
N ASP A 297 7.53 -28.43 -2.44
CA ASP A 297 7.97 -27.77 -3.67
C ASP A 297 6.89 -27.85 -4.77
N PRO A 298 5.81 -27.07 -4.63
CA PRO A 298 4.75 -27.06 -5.63
C PRO A 298 5.19 -26.31 -6.90
N PRO A 299 4.66 -26.68 -8.06
CA PRO A 299 4.94 -25.96 -9.30
C PRO A 299 4.41 -24.53 -9.23
N LEU A 300 5.01 -23.65 -10.05
CA LEU A 300 4.46 -22.32 -10.30
C LEU A 300 3.07 -22.44 -10.96
N TYR A 301 2.16 -21.54 -10.59
CA TYR A 301 0.88 -21.42 -11.28
C TYR A 301 1.10 -20.92 -12.71
N THR A 302 0.53 -21.64 -13.67
CA THR A 302 0.63 -21.33 -15.11
C THR A 302 -0.61 -20.63 -15.66
N ASN A 303 -1.67 -20.51 -14.86
CA ASN A 303 -2.99 -20.04 -15.27
C ASN A 303 -3.52 -18.86 -14.42
N GLN A 304 -2.62 -18.04 -13.87
CA GLN A 304 -3.00 -16.95 -12.96
C GLN A 304 -3.79 -15.84 -13.64
N ASP A 305 -3.58 -15.64 -14.94
CA ASP A 305 -4.17 -14.57 -15.72
C ASP A 305 -4.76 -15.12 -17.02
N THR A 306 -5.71 -14.38 -17.59
CA THR A 306 -6.30 -14.68 -18.91
C THR A 306 -5.34 -14.44 -20.06
N LEU A 307 -4.21 -13.77 -19.80
CA LEU A 307 -3.14 -13.49 -20.75
C LEU A 307 -1.80 -13.92 -20.15
N PRO A 308 -0.81 -14.33 -20.97
CA PRO A 308 0.52 -14.64 -20.46
C PRO A 308 1.12 -13.48 -19.66
N ARG A 309 1.70 -13.77 -18.49
CA ARG A 309 2.40 -12.76 -17.68
C ARG A 309 3.63 -12.25 -18.44
N PRO A 310 3.78 -10.93 -18.60
CA PRO A 310 5.00 -10.37 -19.16
C PRO A 310 6.18 -10.60 -18.21
N HIS A 311 7.39 -10.54 -18.75
CA HIS A 311 8.61 -10.63 -17.96
C HIS A 311 8.65 -9.55 -16.87
N GLY A 312 8.92 -9.95 -15.62
CA GLY A 312 8.97 -9.04 -14.46
C GLY A 312 7.70 -8.99 -13.61
N GLU A 313 6.64 -9.72 -13.97
CA GLU A 313 5.51 -9.98 -13.05
C GLU A 313 5.83 -11.18 -12.15
N SER A 314 5.46 -11.08 -10.88
CA SER A 314 5.71 -12.16 -9.90
C SER A 314 4.88 -13.39 -10.23
N THR A 315 5.48 -14.52 -10.59
CA THR A 315 4.77 -15.80 -10.63
C THR A 315 4.51 -16.29 -9.21
N MET A 316 3.36 -16.91 -8.95
CA MET A 316 3.07 -17.47 -7.62
C MET A 316 3.10 -19.00 -7.64
N LYS A 317 3.24 -19.57 -6.45
CA LYS A 317 3.04 -20.98 -6.13
C LYS A 317 2.37 -21.08 -4.78
N GLU A 318 1.96 -22.28 -4.41
CA GLU A 318 1.36 -22.54 -3.10
C GLU A 318 2.43 -22.49 -1.99
N PHE A 319 2.25 -21.64 -0.99
CA PHE A 319 3.10 -21.61 0.19
C PHE A 319 2.42 -22.34 1.34
N ARG A 320 3.20 -23.05 2.16
CA ARG A 320 2.72 -23.65 3.41
C ARG A 320 3.29 -22.90 4.60
N THR A 321 2.58 -22.95 5.71
CA THR A 321 2.99 -22.31 6.95
C THR A 321 3.84 -23.26 7.79
N LEU A 322 5.09 -22.88 8.04
CA LEU A 322 5.97 -23.45 9.06
C LEU A 322 5.70 -22.74 10.39
N LYS A 323 5.34 -23.49 11.42
CA LYS A 323 5.30 -22.97 12.80
C LYS A 323 6.69 -23.05 13.39
N LEU A 324 7.36 -21.91 13.51
CA LEU A 324 8.73 -21.87 14.02
C LEU A 324 8.77 -22.00 15.55
N GLY A 325 7.80 -21.40 16.26
CA GLY A 325 7.69 -21.46 17.72
C GLY A 325 7.33 -20.11 18.33
N GLU A 326 7.61 -19.95 19.62
CA GLU A 326 7.38 -18.70 20.36
C GLU A 326 8.70 -17.97 20.60
N ILE A 327 8.72 -16.65 20.36
CA ILE A 327 9.84 -15.76 20.69
C ILE A 327 9.38 -14.68 21.66
N THR A 328 10.18 -14.37 22.68
CA THR A 328 9.89 -13.23 23.56
C THR A 328 10.61 -12.00 23.03
N LEU A 329 9.86 -11.03 22.51
CA LEU A 329 10.43 -9.79 21.97
C LEU A 329 10.45 -8.70 23.04
N PRO A 330 11.61 -8.02 23.27
CA PRO A 330 11.66 -6.80 24.07
C PRO A 330 11.06 -5.62 23.30
N VAL A 331 10.71 -4.55 24.04
CA VAL A 331 10.39 -3.25 23.44
C VAL A 331 11.62 -2.67 22.75
N GLY A 332 11.43 -1.97 21.63
CA GLY A 332 12.48 -1.20 20.98
C GLY A 332 12.51 -1.34 19.47
N GLN A 333 13.46 -0.65 18.85
CA GLN A 333 13.63 -0.62 17.40
C GLN A 333 14.89 -1.39 16.99
N GLY A 334 14.82 -2.15 15.90
CA GLY A 334 15.98 -2.88 15.39
C GLY A 334 15.67 -3.86 14.26
N PRO A 335 16.70 -4.49 13.68
CA PRO A 335 16.51 -5.49 12.64
C PRO A 335 16.03 -6.83 13.23
N LEU A 336 14.91 -7.34 12.72
CA LEU A 336 14.55 -8.75 12.80
C LEU A 336 15.23 -9.48 11.64
N THR A 337 16.13 -10.40 11.95
CA THR A 337 16.96 -11.11 10.98
C THR A 337 16.61 -12.59 10.96
N LEU A 338 16.27 -13.11 9.78
CA LEU A 338 16.14 -14.55 9.52
C LEU A 338 17.40 -15.02 8.78
N ARG A 339 18.09 -16.04 9.34
CA ARG A 339 19.33 -16.62 8.78
C ARG A 339 19.40 -18.13 9.00
N ALA A 340 20.29 -18.80 8.28
CA ALA A 340 20.51 -20.24 8.40
C ALA A 340 21.77 -20.51 9.21
N THR A 341 21.70 -21.45 10.15
CA THR A 341 22.85 -21.89 10.95
C THR A 341 23.43 -23.20 10.43
N ASP A 342 22.63 -23.97 9.70
CA ASP A 342 23.00 -25.26 9.11
C ASP A 342 22.18 -25.53 7.84
N ILE A 343 22.83 -26.04 6.79
CA ILE A 343 22.24 -26.27 5.46
C ILE A 343 22.74 -27.64 4.97
N PRO A 344 21.99 -28.73 5.22
CA PRO A 344 22.39 -30.08 4.80
C PRO A 344 22.17 -30.32 3.29
N GLY A 345 21.28 -29.54 2.67
CA GLY A 345 20.96 -29.60 1.24
C GLY A 345 21.68 -28.53 0.40
N SER A 346 21.14 -28.28 -0.79
CA SER A 346 21.66 -27.27 -1.72
C SER A 346 21.07 -25.86 -1.50
N SER A 347 19.94 -25.77 -0.79
CA SER A 347 19.26 -24.51 -0.45
C SER A 347 18.49 -24.63 0.87
N VAL A 348 18.01 -23.51 1.40
CA VAL A 348 17.24 -23.47 2.66
C VAL A 348 15.73 -23.58 2.40
N MET A 349 15.14 -22.52 1.84
CA MET A 349 13.74 -22.42 1.43
C MET A 349 13.50 -21.12 0.65
N ASP A 350 12.41 -21.04 -0.10
CA ASP A 350 11.82 -19.77 -0.51
C ASP A 350 10.92 -19.26 0.61
N VAL A 351 10.92 -17.94 0.84
CA VAL A 351 10.18 -17.30 1.95
C VAL A 351 9.23 -16.24 1.42
N ARG A 352 7.92 -16.45 1.62
CA ARG A 352 6.90 -15.46 1.26
C ARG A 352 6.78 -14.36 2.30
N ARG A 353 6.68 -14.74 3.57
CA ARG A 353 6.56 -13.82 4.71
C ARG A 353 6.91 -14.52 6.01
N VAL A 354 7.31 -13.71 7.00
CA VAL A 354 7.27 -14.07 8.43
C VAL A 354 6.01 -13.44 9.03
N THR A 355 5.34 -14.12 9.96
CA THR A 355 4.21 -13.55 10.71
C THR A 355 4.50 -13.63 12.20
N LEU A 356 4.35 -12.50 12.88
CA LEU A 356 4.44 -12.39 14.33
C LEU A 356 3.03 -12.22 14.89
N THR A 357 2.62 -13.08 15.81
CA THR A 357 1.32 -12.98 16.50
C THR A 357 1.56 -12.76 17.99
N LEU A 358 1.28 -11.56 18.50
CA LEU A 358 1.34 -11.26 19.93
C LEU A 358 0.37 -12.16 20.70
N LEU A 359 0.90 -12.93 21.65
CA LEU A 359 0.11 -13.80 22.52
C LEU A 359 -0.43 -13.00 23.71
N LYS A 360 -1.59 -13.44 24.21
CA LYS A 360 -2.29 -12.79 25.33
C LYS A 360 -1.60 -13.02 26.66
#